data_AF-A0A1F9QPL8-F1
#
_entry.id   AF-A0A1F9QPL8-F1
#
_cell.length_a   1.000
_cell.length_b   1.000
_cell.length_c   1.000
_cell.angle_alpha   90.00
_cell.angle_beta   90.00
_cell.angle_gamma   90.00
#
_symmetry.space_group_name_H-M   'P 1'
#
loop_
_entity.id
_entity.type
_entity.pdbx_description
1 polymer ?
#
loop_
_entity_poly.entity_id
_entity_poly.type
_entity_poly.pdbx_seq_one_letter_code
_entity_poly.pdbx_strand_id
1 'polypeptide(L)'
;MAFSLPLGENRILWLFGDTWIGKVRGGKHVDSEFINNTIAIQEGKEPSKIKIDFYYSVKNGKHSSFMVPDDGKGFFWPDHGGVRIERGLYLVMNRIARNSVGGDALDFKEIGLTMARIPNPEDHPSKWRIIQRDIPWTGSLPGGNKIAFGYPLLQAGGMVYIYGMEMEKTGDRHLLLARAPEDSLDDFKSWRFYSAGKWQDDFTKASRLADRLGAELSVSYQPVLSEYVAVYTERGLSKNIMLRFAPAPEGPWSRPYIVYECPEADWDKDYFCYAAKGHSELSRTDDELLISYVCNAHDFWKMAADARIYRPKFIRVRFRKSFGASAL
;
A
#
# COMPACT_ATOMS: atom_id res chain seq x y z
N MET A 1 2.59 -7.51 -3.14
CA MET A 1 2.33 -6.06 -3.31
C MET A 1 3.56 -5.34 -3.85
N ALA A 2 3.39 -4.16 -4.44
CA ALA A 2 4.47 -3.20 -4.68
C ALA A 2 3.95 -1.79 -4.45
N PHE A 3 4.56 -1.03 -3.55
CA PHE A 3 4.28 0.40 -3.35
C PHE A 3 5.53 1.19 -3.70
N SER A 4 5.36 2.34 -4.35
CA SER A 4 6.48 3.22 -4.65
C SER A 4 6.32 4.57 -3.95
N LEU A 5 7.45 5.21 -3.67
CA LEU A 5 7.51 6.54 -3.09
C LEU A 5 8.74 7.29 -3.63
N PRO A 6 8.62 8.57 -4.01
CA PRO A 6 9.80 9.39 -4.30
C PRO A 6 10.65 9.63 -3.04
N LEU A 7 11.97 9.40 -3.14
CA LEU A 7 12.92 9.77 -2.07
C LEU A 7 13.54 11.16 -2.29
N GLY A 8 13.47 11.68 -3.51
CA GLY A 8 14.23 12.87 -3.95
C GLY A 8 15.32 12.48 -4.95
N GLU A 9 15.94 13.47 -5.60
CA GLU A 9 17.12 13.27 -6.46
C GLU A 9 16.98 12.15 -7.50
N ASN A 10 15.80 12.03 -8.13
CA ASN A 10 15.50 10.99 -9.13
C ASN A 10 15.58 9.54 -8.60
N ARG A 11 15.47 9.36 -7.27
CA ARG A 11 15.36 8.07 -6.59
C ARG A 11 13.93 7.77 -6.17
N ILE A 12 13.53 6.51 -6.34
CA ILE A 12 12.23 5.99 -5.96
C ILE A 12 12.44 4.77 -5.08
N LEU A 13 11.87 4.79 -3.89
CA LEU A 13 11.78 3.63 -3.02
C LEU A 13 10.64 2.74 -3.50
N TRP A 14 10.92 1.45 -3.62
CA TRP A 14 9.91 0.41 -3.74
C TRP A 14 9.84 -0.40 -2.45
N LEU A 15 8.63 -0.65 -1.98
CA LEU A 15 8.32 -1.49 -0.84
C LEU A 15 7.61 -2.74 -1.34
N PHE A 16 8.09 -3.90 -0.89
CA PHE A 16 7.51 -5.19 -1.19
C PHE A 16 7.19 -5.91 0.12
N GLY A 17 6.06 -6.62 0.14
CA GLY A 17 5.73 -7.58 1.20
C GLY A 17 6.52 -8.88 1.01
N ASP A 18 5.87 -9.99 1.33
CA ASP A 18 6.40 -11.33 1.12
C ASP A 18 7.04 -11.47 -0.27
N THR A 19 8.31 -11.90 -0.31
CA THR A 19 9.17 -11.89 -1.50
C THR A 19 9.95 -13.20 -1.62
N TRP A 20 9.95 -13.79 -2.81
CA TRP A 20 10.85 -14.89 -3.17
C TRP A 20 12.26 -14.39 -3.48
N ILE A 21 13.27 -14.97 -2.82
CA ILE A 21 14.69 -14.73 -3.09
C ILE A 21 15.32 -16.04 -3.57
N GLY A 22 15.68 -16.12 -4.85
CA GLY A 22 16.25 -17.33 -5.41
C GLY A 22 16.13 -17.40 -6.93
N LYS A 23 16.09 -18.62 -7.46
CA LYS A 23 16.11 -18.88 -8.91
C LYS A 23 14.75 -19.27 -9.42
N VAL A 24 14.50 -18.98 -10.70
CA VAL A 24 13.38 -19.53 -11.45
C VAL A 24 13.91 -20.49 -12.50
N ARG A 25 13.38 -21.72 -12.55
CA ARG A 25 13.71 -22.73 -13.57
C ARG A 25 12.44 -23.41 -14.06
N GLY A 26 12.25 -23.46 -15.38
CA GLY A 26 11.06 -24.07 -15.98
C GLY A 26 9.74 -23.40 -15.53
N GLY A 27 9.78 -22.10 -15.22
CA GLY A 27 8.61 -21.36 -14.72
C GLY A 27 8.31 -21.54 -13.24
N LYS A 28 9.17 -22.20 -12.46
CA LYS A 28 8.96 -22.45 -11.02
C LYS A 28 10.03 -21.81 -10.17
N HIS A 29 9.68 -21.40 -8.95
CA HIS A 29 10.65 -21.04 -7.93
C HIS A 29 11.40 -22.29 -7.48
N VAL A 30 12.74 -22.25 -7.56
CA VAL A 30 13.65 -23.32 -7.15
C VAL A 30 14.79 -22.73 -6.34
N ASP A 31 15.28 -23.46 -5.34
CA ASP A 31 16.34 -22.99 -4.42
C ASP A 31 16.06 -21.57 -3.90
N SER A 32 14.81 -21.33 -3.47
CA SER A 32 14.31 -20.00 -3.11
C SER A 32 13.89 -19.92 -1.65
N GLU A 33 14.19 -18.79 -1.03
CA GLU A 33 13.72 -18.40 0.29
C GLU A 33 12.53 -17.44 0.17
N PHE A 34 11.70 -17.38 1.20
CA PHE A 34 10.51 -16.52 1.25
C PHE A 34 10.55 -15.64 2.50
N ILE A 35 10.78 -14.35 2.31
CA ILE A 35 10.98 -13.37 3.39
C ILE A 35 9.91 -12.29 3.36
N ASN A 36 9.60 -11.69 4.51
CA ASN A 36 8.34 -10.97 4.68
C ASN A 36 8.30 -9.54 4.14
N ASN A 37 9.45 -8.92 3.97
CA ASN A 37 9.52 -7.64 3.28
C ASN A 37 10.91 -7.42 2.71
N THR A 38 10.93 -6.73 1.58
CA THR A 38 12.15 -6.24 0.93
C THR A 38 11.88 -4.83 0.44
N ILE A 39 12.96 -4.12 0.12
CA ILE A 39 12.84 -2.84 -0.56
C ILE A 39 13.69 -2.86 -1.83
N ALA A 40 13.43 -1.90 -2.72
CA ALA A 40 14.39 -1.57 -3.77
C ALA A 40 14.54 -0.06 -3.91
N ILE A 41 15.73 0.37 -4.31
CA ILE A 41 15.96 1.75 -4.74
C ILE A 41 16.07 1.75 -6.25
N GLN A 42 15.17 2.47 -6.89
CA GLN A 42 15.21 2.72 -8.32
C GLN A 42 15.81 4.11 -8.58
N GLU A 43 16.78 4.18 -9.49
CA GLU A 43 17.31 5.42 -10.03
C GLU A 43 16.79 5.64 -11.45
N GLY A 44 16.23 6.82 -11.72
CA GLY A 44 15.67 7.16 -13.02
C GLY A 44 14.24 6.69 -13.23
N LYS A 45 13.57 7.29 -14.21
CA LYS A 45 12.21 6.95 -14.65
C LYS A 45 12.14 6.50 -16.11
N GLU A 46 13.18 6.79 -16.88
CA GLU A 46 13.31 6.39 -18.28
C GLU A 46 13.60 4.89 -18.38
N PRO A 47 12.71 4.06 -18.96
CA PRO A 47 12.84 2.60 -18.91
C PRO A 47 14.20 2.05 -19.37
N SER A 48 14.84 2.70 -20.34
CA SER A 48 16.15 2.30 -20.87
C SER A 48 17.34 2.70 -19.98
N LYS A 49 17.12 3.53 -18.96
CA LYS A 49 18.15 4.07 -18.06
C LYS A 49 17.91 3.73 -16.59
N ILE A 50 16.79 3.07 -16.28
CA ILE A 50 16.47 2.66 -14.91
C ILE A 50 17.56 1.73 -14.39
N LYS A 51 18.04 2.02 -13.18
CA LYS A 51 18.78 1.08 -12.35
C LYS A 51 17.93 0.75 -11.13
N ILE A 52 17.94 -0.50 -10.71
CA ILE A 52 17.20 -0.92 -9.52
C ILE A 52 18.07 -1.88 -8.71
N ASP A 53 18.26 -1.54 -7.44
CA ASP A 53 18.97 -2.37 -6.48
C ASP A 53 17.99 -2.84 -5.41
N PHE A 54 18.01 -4.14 -5.11
CA PHE A 54 17.14 -4.76 -4.11
C PHE A 54 17.88 -4.95 -2.79
N TYR A 55 17.19 -4.68 -1.68
CA TYR A 55 17.76 -4.73 -0.34
C TYR A 55 16.91 -5.59 0.59
N TYR A 56 17.62 -6.46 1.30
CA TYR A 56 17.15 -7.33 2.36
C TYR A 56 18.31 -7.56 3.35
N SER A 57 18.02 -8.13 4.51
CA SER A 57 19.03 -8.43 5.52
C SER A 57 19.57 -9.85 5.38
N VAL A 58 20.74 -10.13 5.96
CA VAL A 58 21.27 -11.48 6.11
C VAL A 58 21.52 -11.76 7.59
N LYS A 59 20.95 -12.85 8.10
CA LYS A 59 21.11 -13.27 9.50
C LYS A 59 21.54 -14.73 9.54
N ASN A 60 22.66 -15.02 10.18
CA ASN A 60 23.24 -16.37 10.27
C ASN A 60 23.38 -17.06 8.89
N GLY A 61 23.79 -16.29 7.87
CA GLY A 61 23.98 -16.79 6.50
C GLY A 61 22.68 -17.05 5.71
N LYS A 62 21.51 -16.70 6.25
CA LYS A 62 20.21 -16.81 5.56
C LYS A 62 19.60 -15.45 5.25
N HIS A 63 18.80 -15.38 4.19
CA HIS A 63 18.07 -14.17 3.85
C HIS A 63 17.05 -13.85 4.95
N SER A 64 16.87 -12.56 5.24
CA SER A 64 15.95 -12.06 6.24
C SER A 64 15.31 -10.76 5.76
N SER A 65 14.12 -10.46 6.28
CA SER A 65 13.38 -9.25 5.94
C SER A 65 14.23 -7.99 6.15
N PHE A 66 13.99 -6.97 5.32
CA PHE A 66 14.70 -5.70 5.46
C PHE A 66 14.37 -5.00 6.80
N MET A 67 13.10 -5.04 7.21
CA MET A 67 12.61 -4.53 8.50
C MET A 67 11.97 -5.63 9.33
N VAL A 68 12.26 -5.63 10.63
CA VAL A 68 11.68 -6.56 11.62
C VAL A 68 11.21 -5.77 12.86
N PRO A 69 10.17 -6.24 13.57
CA PRO A 69 9.73 -5.58 14.81
C PRO A 69 10.83 -5.54 15.87
N ASP A 70 11.04 -4.37 16.49
CA ASP A 70 12.09 -4.16 17.50
C ASP A 70 11.91 -5.08 18.74
N ASP A 71 10.66 -5.41 19.07
CA ASP A 71 10.32 -6.30 20.18
C ASP A 71 10.28 -7.80 19.79
N GLY A 72 10.59 -8.11 18.53
CA GLY A 72 10.66 -9.47 17.99
C GLY A 72 9.34 -10.20 17.81
N LYS A 73 8.17 -9.57 18.00
CA LYS A 73 6.88 -10.30 17.85
C LYS A 73 6.25 -10.06 16.48
N GLY A 74 6.08 -11.15 15.73
CA GLY A 74 5.52 -11.11 14.39
C GLY A 74 6.51 -10.61 13.34
N PHE A 75 5.97 -10.17 12.20
CA PHE A 75 6.72 -9.63 11.08
C PHE A 75 5.96 -8.44 10.45
N PHE A 76 6.64 -7.70 9.58
CA PHE A 76 6.05 -6.53 8.92
C PHE A 76 5.70 -6.78 7.46
N TRP A 77 4.54 -6.29 7.07
CA TRP A 77 4.17 -6.00 5.68
C TRP A 77 4.04 -4.49 5.47
N PRO A 78 4.82 -3.89 4.55
CA PRO A 78 4.77 -2.45 4.27
C PRO A 78 3.65 -2.08 3.27
N ASP A 79 2.46 -2.66 3.44
CA ASP A 79 1.34 -2.63 2.50
C ASP A 79 0.58 -1.32 2.40
N HIS A 80 0.72 -0.47 3.41
CA HIS A 80 0.13 0.86 3.39
C HIS A 80 1.07 1.92 2.79
N GLY A 81 2.34 1.57 2.56
CA GLY A 81 3.29 2.50 1.96
C GLY A 81 3.84 3.52 2.93
N GLY A 82 4.00 4.77 2.48
CA GLY A 82 4.64 5.80 3.29
C GLY A 82 4.55 7.19 2.69
N VAL A 83 5.29 8.13 3.30
CA VAL A 83 5.44 9.51 2.87
C VAL A 83 6.86 10.00 3.15
N ARG A 84 7.42 10.84 2.28
CA ARG A 84 8.67 11.57 2.53
C ARG A 84 8.31 13.00 2.88
N ILE A 85 8.65 13.41 4.10
CA ILE A 85 8.50 14.79 4.59
C ILE A 85 9.85 15.30 5.08
N GLU A 86 9.96 16.58 5.44
CA GLU A 86 11.22 17.21 5.85
C GLU A 86 11.95 16.41 6.95
N ARG A 87 11.21 15.93 7.95
CA ARG A 87 11.74 15.20 9.12
C ARG A 87 12.23 13.78 8.84
N GLY A 88 12.03 13.25 7.64
CA GLY A 88 12.43 11.90 7.26
C GLY A 88 11.48 11.20 6.31
N LEU A 89 11.79 9.95 6.03
CA LEU A 89 10.87 8.99 5.42
C LEU A 89 10.03 8.34 6.51
N TYR A 90 8.72 8.27 6.31
CA TYR A 90 7.77 7.63 7.22
C TYR A 90 7.08 6.50 6.47
N LEU A 91 7.16 5.29 7.01
CA LEU A 91 6.51 4.10 6.46
C LEU A 91 5.48 3.59 7.46
N VAL A 92 4.34 3.11 6.97
CA VAL A 92 3.38 2.39 7.79
C VAL A 92 3.37 0.92 7.40
N MET A 93 3.49 0.07 8.40
CA MET A 93 3.60 -1.37 8.23
C MET A 93 2.52 -2.06 9.04
N ASN A 94 1.83 -2.99 8.39
CA ASN A 94 1.03 -4.00 9.05
C ASN A 94 1.93 -4.93 9.84
N ARG A 95 1.57 -5.15 11.10
CA ARG A 95 2.24 -6.09 11.98
C ARG A 95 1.43 -7.38 12.02
N ILE A 96 2.07 -8.45 11.61
CA ILE A 96 1.42 -9.74 11.35
C ILE A 96 1.97 -10.82 12.28
N ALA A 97 1.10 -11.65 12.81
CA ALA A 97 1.44 -12.92 13.46
C ALA A 97 0.89 -14.10 12.64
N ARG A 98 1.58 -15.24 12.66
CA ARG A 98 1.03 -16.50 12.12
C ARG A 98 0.04 -17.07 13.14
N ASN A 99 -1.12 -17.57 12.71
CA ASN A 99 -2.07 -18.16 13.67
C ASN A 99 -1.63 -19.57 14.11
N SER A 100 -0.96 -20.34 13.23
CA SER A 100 -0.44 -21.67 13.53
C SER A 100 0.64 -22.13 12.53
N VAL A 101 1.32 -23.25 12.82
CA VAL A 101 2.27 -23.91 11.90
C VAL A 101 1.45 -24.78 10.92
N GLY A 102 0.78 -24.16 9.95
CA GLY A 102 -0.04 -24.82 8.94
C GLY A 102 0.14 -24.20 7.55
N GLY A 103 0.16 -25.02 6.51
CA GLY A 103 0.65 -24.68 5.15
C GLY A 103 -0.25 -23.80 4.27
N ASP A 104 -1.25 -23.12 4.83
CA ASP A 104 -2.12 -22.22 4.06
C ASP A 104 -1.45 -20.86 3.84
N ALA A 105 -1.48 -20.37 2.59
CA ALA A 105 -0.86 -19.09 2.21
C ALA A 105 -1.49 -17.87 2.93
N LEU A 106 -2.64 -18.04 3.59
CA LEU A 106 -3.39 -16.99 4.26
C LEU A 106 -3.50 -17.18 5.79
N ASP A 107 -2.69 -18.05 6.41
CA ASP A 107 -2.76 -18.31 7.86
C ASP A 107 -2.04 -17.24 8.71
N PHE A 108 -2.58 -16.04 8.70
CA PHE A 108 -2.04 -14.91 9.43
C PHE A 108 -3.12 -14.04 10.09
N LYS A 109 -2.68 -13.19 11.02
CA LYS A 109 -3.53 -12.21 11.69
C LYS A 109 -2.79 -10.89 11.84
N GLU A 110 -3.47 -9.81 11.49
CA GLU A 110 -3.05 -8.45 11.82
C GLU A 110 -3.15 -8.26 13.34
N ILE A 111 -2.03 -7.92 13.95
CA ILE A 111 -1.90 -7.68 15.40
C ILE A 111 -1.60 -6.22 15.74
N GLY A 112 -1.43 -5.36 14.73
CA GLY A 112 -1.25 -3.92 14.90
C GLY A 112 -0.71 -3.23 13.66
N LEU A 113 -0.54 -1.91 13.77
CA LEU A 113 0.11 -1.06 12.79
C LEU A 113 1.33 -0.40 13.44
N THR A 114 2.44 -0.35 12.73
CA THR A 114 3.68 0.30 13.19
C THR A 114 4.11 1.36 12.18
N MET A 115 4.39 2.56 12.68
CA MET A 115 5.04 3.62 11.92
C MET A 115 6.55 3.54 12.11
N ALA A 116 7.29 3.42 11.02
CA ALA A 116 8.74 3.52 11.00
C ALA A 116 9.16 4.90 10.46
N ARG A 117 9.99 5.61 11.23
CA ARG A 117 10.64 6.84 10.79
C ARG A 117 12.11 6.57 10.47
N ILE A 118 12.52 6.97 9.27
CA ILE A 118 13.90 6.96 8.80
C ILE A 118 14.35 8.41 8.63
N PRO A 119 15.11 8.98 9.58
CA PRO A 119 15.53 10.37 9.53
C PRO A 119 16.68 10.63 8.54
N ASN A 120 17.35 9.57 8.07
CA ASN A 120 18.46 9.63 7.12
C ASN A 120 18.16 8.84 5.83
N PRO A 121 17.05 9.11 5.11
CA PRO A 121 16.67 8.33 3.94
C PRO A 121 17.60 8.57 2.74
N GLU A 122 18.43 9.62 2.79
CA GLU A 122 19.39 9.89 1.73
C GLU A 122 20.56 8.90 1.72
N ASP A 123 20.90 8.35 2.89
CA ASP A 123 21.98 7.38 3.06
C ASP A 123 21.65 6.07 2.31
N HIS A 124 22.70 5.28 2.06
CA HIS A 124 22.53 3.91 1.56
C HIS A 124 21.60 3.11 2.51
N PRO A 125 20.65 2.29 2.00
CA PRO A 125 19.64 1.66 2.85
C PRO A 125 20.18 0.81 4.01
N SER A 126 21.36 0.20 3.85
CA SER A 126 22.04 -0.53 4.94
C SER A 126 22.49 0.34 6.13
N LYS A 127 22.42 1.67 6.01
CA LYS A 127 22.76 2.64 7.07
C LYS A 127 21.54 3.40 7.60
N TRP A 128 20.34 3.09 7.11
CA TRP A 128 19.12 3.73 7.60
C TRP A 128 18.93 3.47 9.09
N ARG A 129 18.68 4.55 9.84
CA ARG A 129 18.23 4.46 11.22
C ARG A 129 16.72 4.32 11.21
N ILE A 130 16.19 3.26 11.78
CA ILE A 130 14.76 2.97 11.76
C ILE A 130 14.22 3.14 13.18
N ILE A 131 13.30 4.08 13.37
CA ILE A 131 12.67 4.36 14.66
C ILE A 131 11.22 3.90 14.57
N GLN A 132 10.84 2.88 15.35
CA GLN A 132 9.50 2.28 15.30
C GLN A 132 8.59 2.82 16.40
N ARG A 133 7.33 3.12 16.06
CA ARG A 133 6.26 3.44 17.01
C ARG A 133 4.96 2.77 16.58
N ASP A 134 4.34 2.01 17.47
CA ASP A 134 3.03 1.42 17.19
C ASP A 134 1.96 2.53 17.13
N ILE A 135 1.12 2.48 16.09
CA ILE A 135 0.04 3.44 15.88
C ILE A 135 -1.11 3.07 16.84
N PRO A 136 -1.50 3.97 17.77
CA PRO A 136 -2.47 3.66 18.82
C PRO A 136 -3.92 3.71 18.32
N TRP A 137 -4.15 4.21 17.11
CA TRP A 137 -5.48 4.46 16.54
C TRP A 137 -6.08 3.23 15.89
N THR A 138 -6.09 2.13 16.64
CA THR A 138 -6.71 0.85 16.27
C THR A 138 -7.66 0.41 17.38
N GLY A 139 -8.73 -0.31 17.04
CA GLY A 139 -9.71 -0.70 18.04
C GLY A 139 -10.91 -1.47 17.51
N SER A 140 -11.93 -1.58 18.36
CA SER A 140 -13.23 -2.14 18.02
C SER A 140 -14.33 -1.14 18.37
N LEU A 141 -15.24 -0.89 17.43
CA LEU A 141 -16.41 -0.04 17.63
C LEU A 141 -17.53 -0.84 18.32
N PRO A 142 -18.54 -0.15 18.90
CA PRO A 142 -19.80 -0.78 19.27
C PRO A 142 -20.37 -1.59 18.09
N GLY A 143 -20.83 -2.81 18.36
CA GLY A 143 -21.26 -3.76 17.32
C GLY A 143 -20.14 -4.68 16.82
N GLY A 144 -18.87 -4.41 17.17
CA GLY A 144 -17.73 -5.30 16.95
C GLY A 144 -17.00 -5.09 15.62
N ASN A 145 -17.29 -4.02 14.89
CA ASN A 145 -16.51 -3.60 13.73
C ASN A 145 -15.09 -3.23 14.17
N LYS A 146 -14.09 -3.56 13.37
CA LYS A 146 -12.70 -3.14 13.62
C LYS A 146 -12.47 -1.78 12.99
N ILE A 147 -11.67 -0.96 13.65
CA ILE A 147 -11.31 0.36 13.15
C ILE A 147 -9.79 0.53 13.29
N ALA A 148 -9.15 1.08 12.26
CA ALA A 148 -7.74 1.39 12.30
C ALA A 148 -7.41 2.58 11.39
N PHE A 149 -6.43 3.38 11.78
CA PHE A 149 -5.81 4.44 10.97
C PHE A 149 -4.33 4.18 10.81
N GLY A 150 -3.78 4.51 9.64
CA GLY A 150 -2.44 4.10 9.22
C GLY A 150 -2.42 3.31 7.92
N TYR A 151 -3.49 3.42 7.11
CA TYR A 151 -3.51 2.98 5.72
C TYR A 151 -2.77 4.04 4.86
N PRO A 152 -2.90 4.13 3.53
CA PRO A 152 -1.92 4.93 2.80
C PRO A 152 -1.91 6.38 3.27
N LEU A 153 -0.72 6.96 3.18
CA LEU A 153 -0.47 8.34 3.53
C LEU A 153 -0.53 9.19 2.26
N LEU A 154 -1.08 10.38 2.39
CA LEU A 154 -1.14 11.38 1.31
C LEU A 154 -0.66 12.72 1.85
N GLN A 155 0.44 13.23 1.32
CA GLN A 155 0.90 14.58 1.60
C GLN A 155 0.13 15.58 0.74
N ALA A 156 -0.54 16.55 1.36
CA ALA A 156 -1.22 17.62 0.64
C ALA A 156 -1.42 18.84 1.55
N GLY A 157 -1.07 20.04 1.05
CA GLY A 157 -1.38 21.31 1.71
C GLY A 157 -0.78 21.48 3.11
N GLY A 158 0.45 20.99 3.35
CA GLY A 158 1.13 21.07 4.65
C GLY A 158 0.62 20.05 5.68
N MET A 159 -0.25 19.14 5.26
CA MET A 159 -0.79 18.06 6.07
C MET A 159 -0.40 16.71 5.47
N VAL A 160 -0.28 15.70 6.34
CA VAL A 160 -0.36 14.30 5.94
C VAL A 160 -1.75 13.80 6.27
N TYR A 161 -2.47 13.39 5.24
CA TYR A 161 -3.72 12.68 5.34
C TYR A 161 -3.42 11.20 5.56
N ILE A 162 -3.99 10.63 6.61
CA ILE A 162 -3.82 9.23 6.99
C ILE A 162 -5.15 8.53 6.77
N TYR A 163 -5.23 7.70 5.73
CA TYR A 163 -6.44 6.94 5.51
C TYR A 163 -6.61 5.86 6.59
N GLY A 164 -7.87 5.54 6.85
CA GLY A 164 -8.30 4.55 7.82
C GLY A 164 -9.28 3.57 7.20
N MET A 165 -9.55 2.48 7.93
CA MET A 165 -10.57 1.51 7.56
C MET A 165 -11.45 1.21 8.76
N GLU A 166 -12.75 1.21 8.53
CA GLU A 166 -13.71 0.46 9.33
C GLU A 166 -13.99 -0.87 8.62
N MET A 167 -13.80 -1.98 9.32
CA MET A 167 -14.08 -3.33 8.82
C MET A 167 -15.28 -3.91 9.57
N GLU A 168 -16.34 -4.17 8.81
CA GLU A 168 -17.52 -4.85 9.31
C GLU A 168 -17.26 -6.35 9.49
N LYS A 169 -18.05 -7.00 10.35
CA LYS A 169 -17.99 -8.47 10.54
C LYS A 169 -18.28 -9.27 9.27
N THR A 170 -19.02 -8.68 8.34
CA THR A 170 -19.33 -9.25 7.02
C THR A 170 -18.13 -9.25 6.07
N GLY A 171 -17.05 -8.54 6.43
CA GLY A 171 -15.86 -8.34 5.60
C GLY A 171 -15.89 -7.06 4.76
N ASP A 172 -17.01 -6.35 4.74
CA ASP A 172 -17.12 -5.05 4.06
C ASP A 172 -16.23 -4.00 4.75
N ARG A 173 -15.59 -3.16 3.94
CA ARG A 173 -14.65 -2.14 4.40
C ARG A 173 -15.10 -0.77 3.97
N HIS A 174 -14.98 0.18 4.88
CA HIS A 174 -15.30 1.58 4.66
C HIS A 174 -14.07 2.46 4.88
N LEU A 175 -13.81 3.35 3.93
CA LEU A 175 -12.72 4.31 4.01
C LEU A 175 -13.01 5.34 5.09
N LEU A 176 -12.03 5.57 5.95
CA LEU A 176 -12.02 6.64 6.94
C LEU A 176 -10.83 7.56 6.66
N LEU A 177 -10.78 8.70 7.35
CA LEU A 177 -9.68 9.64 7.18
C LEU A 177 -9.30 10.31 8.50
N ALA A 178 -8.00 10.42 8.71
CA ALA A 178 -7.37 11.32 9.66
C ALA A 178 -6.42 12.26 8.94
N ARG A 179 -5.93 13.28 9.65
CA ARG A 179 -4.82 14.12 9.21
C ARG A 179 -3.93 14.50 10.38
N ALA A 180 -2.67 14.77 10.11
CA ALA A 180 -1.72 15.36 11.02
C ALA A 180 -0.89 16.42 10.28
N PRO A 181 -0.41 17.49 10.94
CA PRO A 181 0.59 18.36 10.35
C PRO A 181 1.86 17.57 10.01
N GLU A 182 2.54 17.93 8.93
CA GLU A 182 3.74 17.21 8.47
C GLU A 182 4.83 17.15 9.55
N ASP A 183 5.04 18.25 10.28
CA ASP A 183 6.05 18.35 11.32
C ASP A 183 5.79 17.50 12.57
N SER A 184 4.59 16.93 12.72
CA SER A 184 4.12 16.24 13.93
C SER A 184 3.39 14.92 13.63
N LEU A 185 3.65 14.32 12.46
CA LEU A 185 3.05 13.04 12.05
C LEU A 185 3.26 11.89 13.05
N ASP A 186 4.46 11.78 13.64
CA ASP A 186 4.80 10.77 14.68
C ASP A 186 4.44 11.19 16.12
N ASP A 187 3.85 12.38 16.31
CA ASP A 187 3.12 12.69 17.53
C ASP A 187 1.65 12.34 17.33
N PHE A 188 1.27 11.12 17.69
CA PHE A 188 -0.08 10.63 17.45
C PHE A 188 -1.19 11.50 18.04
N LYS A 189 -0.91 12.31 19.09
CA LYS A 189 -1.88 13.25 19.67
C LYS A 189 -2.24 14.42 18.74
N SER A 190 -1.42 14.69 17.72
CA SER A 190 -1.68 15.72 16.71
C SER A 190 -2.76 15.30 15.70
N TRP A 191 -3.08 14.00 15.64
CA TRP A 191 -3.99 13.46 14.64
C TRP A 191 -5.41 13.96 14.90
N ARG A 192 -6.09 14.31 13.81
CA ARG A 192 -7.50 14.68 13.81
C ARG A 192 -8.25 13.79 12.83
N PHE A 193 -9.40 13.30 13.24
CA PHE A 193 -10.21 12.34 12.52
C PHE A 193 -11.42 13.04 11.90
N TYR A 194 -11.69 12.73 10.64
CA TYR A 194 -12.75 13.36 9.88
C TYR A 194 -14.11 12.76 10.26
N SER A 195 -15.05 13.62 10.67
CA SER A 195 -16.41 13.24 11.05
C SER A 195 -17.38 14.31 10.58
N ALA A 196 -18.30 13.95 9.66
CA ALA A 196 -19.38 14.81 9.17
C ALA A 196 -18.95 16.26 8.82
N GLY A 197 -17.88 16.43 8.04
CA GLY A 197 -17.38 17.76 7.62
C GLY A 197 -16.49 18.48 8.63
N LYS A 198 -16.14 17.83 9.75
CA LYS A 198 -15.32 18.41 10.81
C LYS A 198 -14.16 17.50 11.20
N TRP A 199 -13.09 18.11 11.71
CA TRP A 199 -11.93 17.43 12.26
C TRP A 199 -12.05 17.38 13.78
N GLN A 200 -11.84 16.21 14.39
CA GLN A 200 -12.01 16.02 15.84
C GLN A 200 -11.04 14.95 16.38
N ASP A 201 -10.99 14.78 17.71
CA ASP A 201 -9.90 14.04 18.36
C ASP A 201 -10.23 12.55 18.60
N ASP A 202 -11.50 12.15 18.55
CA ASP A 202 -11.94 10.80 18.88
C ASP A 202 -12.04 9.92 17.63
N PHE A 203 -11.02 9.11 17.36
CA PHE A 203 -10.96 8.25 16.18
C PHE A 203 -12.18 7.33 15.98
N THR A 204 -12.92 7.01 17.04
CA THR A 204 -14.11 6.15 16.97
C THR A 204 -15.33 6.82 16.33
N LYS A 205 -15.31 8.16 16.19
CA LYS A 205 -16.38 8.95 15.58
C LYS A 205 -16.18 9.25 14.10
N ALA A 206 -15.14 8.71 13.47
CA ALA A 206 -14.85 8.97 12.08
C ALA A 206 -16.00 8.54 11.16
N SER A 207 -16.33 9.36 10.17
CA SER A 207 -17.38 9.06 9.20
C SER A 207 -16.86 8.22 8.03
N ARG A 208 -17.69 7.27 7.57
CA ARG A 208 -17.44 6.49 6.36
C ARG A 208 -17.44 7.41 5.13
N LEU A 209 -16.38 7.35 4.33
CA LEU A 209 -16.18 8.18 3.14
C LEU A 209 -16.51 7.45 1.84
N ALA A 210 -16.27 6.15 1.82
CA ALA A 210 -16.52 5.26 0.69
C ALA A 210 -16.59 3.81 1.19
N ASP A 211 -17.17 2.92 0.40
CA ASP A 211 -17.38 1.50 0.72
C ASP A 211 -16.67 0.56 -0.29
N ARG A 212 -16.64 -0.74 0.04
CA ARG A 212 -16.17 -1.83 -0.85
C ARG A 212 -14.70 -1.68 -1.31
N LEU A 213 -13.86 -1.05 -0.49
CA LEU A 213 -12.43 -0.96 -0.75
C LEU A 213 -11.68 -2.19 -0.21
N GLY A 214 -10.47 -2.43 -0.70
CA GLY A 214 -9.49 -3.26 -0.01
C GLY A 214 -8.73 -2.45 1.04
N ALA A 215 -8.10 -3.11 2.02
CA ALA A 215 -7.12 -2.43 2.90
C ALA A 215 -5.92 -1.90 2.11
N GLU A 216 -5.50 -2.64 1.10
CA GLU A 216 -4.43 -2.21 0.21
C GLU A 216 -5.01 -1.30 -0.87
N LEU A 217 -4.73 -0.01 -0.73
CA LEU A 217 -5.01 1.01 -1.75
C LEU A 217 -3.86 2.01 -1.83
N SER A 218 -3.97 2.94 -2.77
CA SER A 218 -3.15 4.15 -2.85
C SER A 218 -4.03 5.33 -3.18
N VAL A 219 -3.66 6.53 -2.72
CA VAL A 219 -4.30 7.77 -3.13
C VAL A 219 -3.24 8.74 -3.64
N SER A 220 -3.50 9.35 -4.79
CA SER A 220 -2.61 10.35 -5.40
C SER A 220 -3.43 11.45 -6.07
N TYR A 221 -2.85 12.64 -6.22
CA TYR A 221 -3.45 13.69 -7.05
C TYR A 221 -3.22 13.40 -8.54
N GLN A 222 -4.24 13.60 -9.37
CA GLN A 222 -4.18 13.47 -10.83
C GLN A 222 -4.33 14.85 -11.49
N PRO A 223 -3.23 15.49 -11.92
CA PRO A 223 -3.24 16.86 -12.42
C PRO A 223 -4.25 17.17 -13.52
N VAL A 224 -4.37 16.32 -14.56
CA VAL A 224 -5.27 16.62 -15.70
C VAL A 224 -6.74 16.70 -15.29
N LEU A 225 -7.14 15.93 -14.27
CA LEU A 225 -8.49 15.93 -13.73
C LEU A 225 -8.68 17.01 -12.66
N SER A 226 -7.59 17.43 -12.03
CA SER A 226 -7.60 18.27 -10.82
C SER A 226 -8.33 17.59 -9.65
N GLU A 227 -8.19 16.28 -9.55
CA GLU A 227 -8.86 15.42 -8.56
C GLU A 227 -7.86 14.46 -7.90
N TYR A 228 -8.19 13.98 -6.70
CA TYR A 228 -7.57 12.83 -6.08
C TYR A 228 -8.13 11.54 -6.66
N VAL A 229 -7.25 10.57 -6.85
CA VAL A 229 -7.57 9.24 -7.39
C VAL A 229 -7.19 8.18 -6.38
N ALA A 230 -8.14 7.33 -6.01
CA ALA A 230 -7.90 6.13 -5.24
C ALA A 230 -7.83 4.91 -6.17
N VAL A 231 -6.75 4.13 -6.08
CA VAL A 231 -6.56 2.85 -6.79
C VAL A 231 -6.62 1.73 -5.78
N TYR A 232 -7.40 0.69 -6.05
CA TYR A 232 -7.54 -0.47 -5.18
C TYR A 232 -8.09 -1.68 -5.93
N THR A 233 -8.02 -2.86 -5.31
CA THR A 233 -8.71 -4.07 -5.81
C THR A 233 -10.10 -4.16 -5.21
N GLU A 234 -11.13 -4.44 -6.03
CA GLU A 234 -12.51 -4.52 -5.56
C GLU A 234 -12.64 -5.46 -4.35
N ARG A 235 -13.17 -4.93 -3.23
CA ARG A 235 -13.33 -5.66 -1.96
C ARG A 235 -12.03 -6.32 -1.43
N GLY A 236 -10.87 -5.90 -1.92
CA GLY A 236 -9.55 -6.40 -1.53
C GLY A 236 -9.03 -7.58 -2.37
N LEU A 237 -9.90 -8.50 -2.76
CA LEU A 237 -9.56 -9.68 -3.58
C LEU A 237 -10.57 -9.82 -4.72
N SER A 238 -10.13 -9.56 -5.94
CA SER A 238 -10.97 -9.62 -7.15
C SER A 238 -10.08 -9.57 -8.38
N LYS A 239 -10.61 -9.97 -9.53
CA LYS A 239 -9.99 -9.65 -10.82
C LYS A 239 -10.14 -8.17 -11.19
N ASN A 240 -11.03 -7.44 -10.52
CA ASN A 240 -11.34 -6.05 -10.88
C ASN A 240 -10.43 -5.06 -10.15
N ILE A 241 -9.71 -4.27 -10.92
CA ILE A 241 -8.98 -3.10 -10.44
C ILE A 241 -9.88 -1.88 -10.55
N MET A 242 -9.97 -1.13 -9.44
CA MET A 242 -10.95 -0.06 -9.26
C MET A 242 -10.29 1.30 -9.16
N LEU A 243 -11.00 2.32 -9.64
CA LEU A 243 -10.73 3.73 -9.42
C LEU A 243 -11.90 4.43 -8.73
N ARG A 244 -11.58 5.39 -7.86
CA ARG A 244 -12.51 6.44 -7.41
C ARG A 244 -11.84 7.81 -7.51
N PHE A 245 -12.66 8.84 -7.69
CA PHE A 245 -12.24 10.22 -7.83
C PHE A 245 -12.80 11.08 -6.69
N ALA A 246 -12.09 12.12 -6.29
CA ALA A 246 -12.57 13.11 -5.32
C ALA A 246 -11.93 14.48 -5.54
N PRO A 247 -12.66 15.59 -5.30
CA PRO A 247 -12.09 16.94 -5.40
C PRO A 247 -11.18 17.30 -4.20
N ALA A 248 -11.31 16.60 -3.07
CA ALA A 248 -10.52 16.78 -1.86
C ALA A 248 -10.14 15.41 -1.24
N PRO A 249 -9.12 15.33 -0.38
CA PRO A 249 -8.72 14.07 0.27
C PRO A 249 -9.86 13.38 1.04
N GLU A 250 -10.73 14.16 1.68
CA GLU A 250 -11.93 13.68 2.39
C GLU A 250 -13.09 13.29 1.47
N GLY A 251 -13.01 13.53 0.17
CA GLY A 251 -14.11 13.32 -0.76
C GLY A 251 -14.87 14.60 -1.14
N PRO A 252 -16.15 14.50 -1.54
CA PRO A 252 -16.90 13.25 -1.69
C PRO A 252 -16.27 12.34 -2.75
N TRP A 253 -16.11 11.06 -2.42
CA TRP A 253 -15.57 10.07 -3.35
C TRP A 253 -16.66 9.60 -4.33
N SER A 254 -16.29 9.50 -5.60
CA SER A 254 -17.19 8.99 -6.65
C SER A 254 -17.61 7.55 -6.38
N ARG A 255 -18.64 7.09 -7.10
CA ARG A 255 -18.86 5.65 -7.30
C ARG A 255 -17.60 4.99 -7.89
N PRO A 256 -17.39 3.68 -7.68
CA PRO A 256 -16.20 3.01 -8.19
C PRO A 256 -16.31 2.73 -9.70
N TYR A 257 -15.17 2.76 -10.38
CA TYR A 257 -15.02 2.44 -11.81
C TYR A 257 -14.07 1.26 -11.96
N ILE A 258 -14.45 0.22 -12.69
CA ILE A 258 -13.52 -0.83 -13.11
C ILE A 258 -12.63 -0.23 -14.20
N VAL A 259 -11.32 -0.22 -13.96
CA VAL A 259 -10.34 0.30 -14.93
C VAL A 259 -9.60 -0.81 -15.66
N TYR A 260 -9.56 -2.00 -15.06
CA TYR A 260 -8.90 -3.16 -15.64
C TYR A 260 -9.42 -4.45 -14.99
N GLU A 261 -9.56 -5.50 -15.79
CA GLU A 261 -9.79 -6.86 -15.31
C GLU A 261 -8.51 -7.67 -15.48
N CYS A 262 -8.00 -8.25 -14.39
CA CYS A 262 -6.79 -9.04 -14.37
C CYS A 262 -7.04 -10.41 -15.02
N PRO A 263 -6.51 -10.68 -16.23
CA PRO A 263 -6.79 -11.93 -16.94
C PRO A 263 -6.21 -13.15 -16.20
N GLU A 264 -5.21 -12.95 -15.34
CA GLU A 264 -4.57 -14.03 -14.58
C GLU A 264 -5.52 -14.74 -13.62
N ALA A 265 -6.52 -14.05 -13.10
CA ALA A 265 -7.51 -14.66 -12.20
C ALA A 265 -8.30 -15.79 -12.90
N ASP A 266 -8.37 -15.76 -14.23
CA ASP A 266 -9.09 -16.76 -15.03
C ASP A 266 -8.15 -17.89 -15.54
N TRP A 267 -6.85 -17.85 -15.23
CA TRP A 267 -5.89 -18.87 -15.68
C TRP A 267 -6.00 -20.19 -14.89
N ASP A 268 -6.40 -20.12 -13.62
CA ASP A 268 -6.65 -21.26 -12.73
C ASP A 268 -7.70 -20.82 -11.70
N LYS A 269 -8.63 -21.72 -11.35
CA LYS A 269 -9.70 -21.46 -10.37
C LYS A 269 -9.19 -21.09 -8.97
N ASP A 270 -7.94 -21.43 -8.65
CA ASP A 270 -7.33 -21.14 -7.36
C ASP A 270 -6.59 -19.78 -7.37
N TYR A 271 -6.59 -19.06 -8.50
CA TYR A 271 -5.92 -17.76 -8.63
C TYR A 271 -6.85 -16.61 -8.26
N PHE A 272 -6.27 -15.58 -7.64
CA PHE A 272 -6.94 -14.34 -7.29
C PHE A 272 -5.98 -13.16 -7.46
N CYS A 273 -6.50 -11.95 -7.63
CA CYS A 273 -5.69 -10.74 -7.75
C CYS A 273 -6.01 -9.74 -6.64
N TYR A 274 -5.01 -8.91 -6.30
CA TYR A 274 -5.03 -8.03 -5.12
C TYR A 274 -3.92 -6.96 -5.20
N ALA A 275 -3.82 -6.16 -4.14
CA ALA A 275 -2.74 -5.19 -3.90
C ALA A 275 -2.57 -4.15 -5.02
N ALA A 276 -3.66 -3.76 -5.68
CA ALA A 276 -3.58 -2.76 -6.74
C ALA A 276 -3.23 -1.38 -6.19
N LYS A 277 -2.22 -0.74 -6.79
CA LYS A 277 -1.64 0.53 -6.34
C LYS A 277 -1.26 1.41 -7.53
N GLY A 278 -1.57 2.70 -7.42
CA GLY A 278 -1.11 3.75 -8.32
C GLY A 278 0.26 4.28 -7.92
N HIS A 279 1.06 4.61 -8.93
CA HIS A 279 2.44 5.06 -8.81
C HIS A 279 2.60 6.39 -9.57
N SER A 280 1.99 7.46 -9.03
CA SER A 280 1.92 8.78 -9.69
C SER A 280 3.29 9.37 -10.02
N GLU A 281 4.31 9.09 -9.21
CA GLU A 281 5.67 9.52 -9.41
C GLU A 281 6.36 8.81 -10.59
N LEU A 282 5.80 7.71 -11.09
CA LEU A 282 6.26 6.98 -12.28
C LEU A 282 5.43 7.30 -13.53
N SER A 283 4.39 8.11 -13.41
CA SER A 283 3.65 8.63 -14.55
C SER A 283 4.55 9.48 -15.43
N ARG A 284 4.46 9.27 -16.74
CA ARG A 284 5.28 9.98 -17.73
C ARG A 284 4.73 11.36 -18.08
N THR A 285 3.43 11.52 -17.93
CA THR A 285 2.67 12.71 -18.29
C THR A 285 1.57 12.95 -17.26
N ASP A 286 1.10 14.18 -17.18
CA ASP A 286 0.05 14.64 -16.27
C ASP A 286 -1.33 14.01 -16.54
N ASP A 287 -1.46 13.22 -17.60
CA ASP A 287 -2.68 12.50 -17.97
C ASP A 287 -2.56 10.98 -17.83
N GLU A 288 -1.50 10.48 -17.21
CA GLU A 288 -1.24 9.05 -17.02
C GLU A 288 -1.17 8.68 -15.53
N LEU A 289 -1.57 7.45 -15.21
CA LEU A 289 -1.25 6.78 -13.94
C LEU A 289 -0.72 5.38 -14.22
N LEU A 290 0.50 5.10 -13.77
CA LEU A 290 1.02 3.74 -13.71
C LEU A 290 0.37 3.02 -12.52
N ILE A 291 -0.22 1.86 -12.78
CA ILE A 291 -0.84 1.04 -11.73
C ILE A 291 -0.14 -0.31 -11.72
N SER A 292 0.21 -0.81 -10.53
CA SER A 292 0.57 -2.21 -10.35
C SER A 292 -0.57 -3.01 -9.72
N TYR A 293 -0.55 -4.32 -9.93
CA TYR A 293 -1.34 -5.30 -9.19
C TYR A 293 -0.55 -6.61 -9.08
N VAL A 294 -0.98 -7.51 -8.21
CA VAL A 294 -0.40 -8.86 -8.08
C VAL A 294 -1.51 -9.88 -8.15
N CYS A 295 -1.26 -11.02 -8.78
CA CYS A 295 -2.10 -12.20 -8.65
C CYS A 295 -1.36 -13.29 -7.90
N ASN A 296 -2.07 -14.08 -7.13
CA ASN A 296 -1.58 -15.15 -6.27
C ASN A 296 -2.49 -16.37 -6.38
N ALA A 297 -2.11 -17.48 -5.76
CA ALA A 297 -2.91 -18.67 -5.59
C ALA A 297 -3.28 -18.86 -4.11
N HIS A 298 -4.44 -19.48 -3.85
CA HIS A 298 -4.83 -19.89 -2.49
C HIS A 298 -3.90 -20.98 -1.93
N ASP A 299 -3.34 -21.82 -2.80
CA ASP A 299 -2.37 -22.86 -2.45
C ASP A 299 -0.93 -22.36 -2.64
N PHE A 300 -0.11 -22.48 -1.59
CA PHE A 300 1.27 -22.00 -1.58
C PHE A 300 2.14 -22.72 -2.62
N TRP A 301 1.94 -24.02 -2.84
CA TRP A 301 2.75 -24.79 -3.78
C TRP A 301 2.39 -24.50 -5.23
N LYS A 302 1.12 -24.18 -5.52
CA LYS A 302 0.69 -23.62 -6.81
C LYS A 302 1.33 -22.25 -7.06
N MET A 303 1.37 -21.38 -6.05
CA MET A 303 2.09 -20.10 -6.14
C MET A 303 3.58 -20.33 -6.45
N ALA A 304 4.24 -21.24 -5.72
CA ALA A 304 5.65 -21.56 -5.94
C ALA A 304 5.92 -22.20 -7.31
N ALA A 305 4.96 -22.95 -7.85
CA ALA A 305 5.06 -23.65 -9.12
C ALA A 305 4.74 -22.80 -10.36
N ASP A 306 4.36 -21.52 -10.20
CA ASP A 306 4.10 -20.61 -11.32
C ASP A 306 4.67 -19.20 -11.07
N ALA A 307 5.89 -18.97 -11.54
CA ALA A 307 6.58 -17.68 -11.49
C ALA A 307 6.00 -16.59 -12.43
N ARG A 308 4.88 -16.86 -13.12
CA ARG A 308 4.12 -15.85 -13.86
C ARG A 308 3.18 -15.06 -12.93
N ILE A 309 2.81 -15.64 -11.79
CA ILE A 309 2.07 -14.98 -10.70
C ILE A 309 3.03 -14.60 -9.56
N TYR A 310 2.50 -14.04 -8.48
CA TYR A 310 3.25 -13.57 -7.31
C TYR A 310 4.36 -12.55 -7.59
N ARG A 311 4.12 -11.70 -8.59
CA ARG A 311 4.98 -10.57 -8.93
C ARG A 311 4.14 -9.39 -9.42
N PRO A 312 4.59 -8.15 -9.24
CA PRO A 312 3.89 -6.98 -9.75
C PRO A 312 3.76 -7.03 -11.28
N LYS A 313 2.54 -6.77 -11.75
CA LYS A 313 2.22 -6.51 -13.16
C LYS A 313 1.75 -5.07 -13.27
N PHE A 314 2.11 -4.41 -14.36
CA PHE A 314 1.88 -2.98 -14.52
C PHE A 314 0.97 -2.70 -15.71
N ILE A 315 0.02 -1.81 -15.50
CA ILE A 315 -0.84 -1.23 -16.54
C ILE A 315 -0.71 0.29 -16.52
N ARG A 316 -0.99 0.93 -17.64
CA ARG A 316 -1.08 2.38 -17.74
C ARG A 316 -2.50 2.78 -18.01
N VAL A 317 -3.00 3.66 -17.16
CA VAL A 317 -4.32 4.29 -17.33
C VAL A 317 -4.09 5.71 -17.79
N ARG A 318 -4.78 6.12 -18.86
CA ARG A 318 -4.79 7.50 -19.32
C ARG A 318 -6.12 8.15 -19.04
N PHE A 319 -6.06 9.37 -18.57
CA PHE A 319 -7.21 10.20 -18.25
C PHE A 319 -7.42 11.20 -19.37
N ARG A 320 -8.67 11.47 -19.68
CA ARG A 320 -9.05 12.54 -20.61
C ARG A 320 -10.08 13.39 -19.91
N LYS A 321 -9.83 14.69 -19.84
CA LYS A 321 -10.85 15.65 -19.41
C LYS A 321 -11.91 15.66 -20.50
N SER A 322 -13.12 15.18 -20.21
CA SER A 322 -14.24 15.40 -21.11
C SER A 322 -14.62 16.87 -20.99
N PHE A 323 -14.33 17.65 -22.03
CA PHE A 323 -15.03 18.92 -22.22
C PHE A 323 -16.45 18.56 -22.63
N GLY A 324 -17.35 18.43 -21.65
CA GLY A 324 -18.77 18.29 -21.93
C GLY A 324 -19.21 19.47 -22.79
N ALA A 325 -19.72 19.17 -23.99
CA ALA A 325 -20.36 20.13 -24.87
C ALA A 325 -21.44 20.88 -24.07
N SER A 326 -21.10 22.09 -23.65
CA SER A 326 -22.02 23.01 -23.01
C SER A 326 -22.21 24.16 -24.00
N ALA A 327 -23.43 24.28 -24.51
CA ALA A 327 -23.97 25.32 -25.40
C ALA A 327 -23.57 25.27 -26.89
N LEU A 328 -24.44 24.67 -27.70
CA LEU A 328 -25.02 25.33 -28.87
C LEU A 328 -26.54 25.35 -28.72
#